data_AF-A0A662YLA6-F1
#
_entry.id   AF-A0A662YLA6-F1
#
_cell.length_a   1.000
_cell.length_b   1.000
_cell.length_c   1.000
_cell.angle_alpha   90.00
_cell.angle_beta   90.00
_cell.angle_gamma   90.00
#
_symmetry.space_group_name_H-M   'P 1'
#
loop_
_entity.id
_entity.type
_entity.pdbx_description
1 polymer ?
#
loop_
_entity_poly.entity_id
_entity_poly.type
_entity_poly.pdbx_seq_one_letter_code
_entity_poly.pdbx_strand_id
1 'polypeptide(L)'
;MVTMALLADAVIVQHVMAKFAFLKKDAGTRDLDNRQGLFLLTYLLFPVNVLVGVLLGVWRIVITGLFNIIHLGRLDISLLNRGVESFDPGYRCYVHYLKIEVSQSHPVMKAFCSVLLQPPAYEGTAGQKMSVVEEGIQLVQQDKKQKMISNSRRIRGRWWLVFTLVNNPSLVTSRKHFQAQSSEAFLNGTLNRTTKESGSEPEKTDTKSNDV
;
A
#
# COMPACT_ATOMS: atom_id res chain seq x y z
N MET A 1 -28.22 37.77 -15.04
CA MET A 1 -29.24 36.77 -14.67
C MET A 1 -29.82 36.05 -15.87
N VAL A 2 -30.39 36.76 -16.86
CA VAL A 2 -31.04 36.15 -18.04
C VAL A 2 -30.09 35.24 -18.84
N THR A 3 -28.85 35.66 -19.07
CA THR A 3 -27.85 34.86 -19.80
C THR A 3 -27.48 33.56 -19.08
N MET A 4 -27.37 33.58 -17.75
CA MET A 4 -27.07 32.38 -16.96
C MET A 4 -28.25 31.39 -16.95
N ALA A 5 -29.48 31.89 -16.93
CA ALA A 5 -30.68 31.05 -17.02
C ALA A 5 -30.76 30.34 -18.38
N LEU A 6 -30.53 31.06 -19.48
CA LEU A 6 -30.52 30.48 -20.84
C LEU A 6 -29.47 29.37 -21.00
N LEU A 7 -28.30 29.52 -20.38
CA LEU A 7 -27.26 28.49 -20.41
C LEU A 7 -27.66 27.25 -19.59
N ALA A 8 -28.26 27.45 -18.41
CA ALA A 8 -28.77 26.35 -17.60
C ALA A 8 -29.86 25.57 -18.34
N ASP A 9 -30.81 26.28 -18.95
CA ASP A 9 -31.88 25.67 -19.75
C ASP A 9 -31.32 24.88 -20.93
N ALA A 10 -30.32 25.41 -21.64
CA ALA A 10 -29.68 24.71 -22.75
C ALA A 10 -28.99 23.41 -22.30
N VAL A 11 -28.31 23.40 -21.16
CA VAL A 11 -27.68 22.19 -20.59
C VAL A 11 -28.72 21.15 -20.15
N ILE A 12 -29.84 21.60 -19.58
CA ILE A 12 -30.96 20.73 -19.21
C ILE A 12 -31.57 20.10 -20.47
N VAL A 13 -31.83 20.89 -21.51
CA VAL A 13 -32.35 20.40 -22.79
C VAL A 13 -31.38 19.40 -23.42
N GLN A 14 -30.06 19.64 -23.37
CA GLN A 14 -29.05 18.67 -23.82
C GLN A 14 -29.12 17.35 -23.04
N HIS A 15 -29.21 17.41 -21.70
CA HIS A 15 -29.30 16.21 -20.86
C HIS A 15 -30.58 15.41 -21.12
N VAL A 16 -31.70 16.11 -21.31
CA VAL A 16 -33.00 15.51 -21.65
C VAL A 16 -32.94 14.88 -23.04
N MET A 17 -32.48 15.61 -24.06
CA MET A 17 -32.34 15.08 -25.43
C MET A 17 -31.37 13.90 -25.51
N ALA A 18 -30.25 13.95 -24.78
CA ALA A 18 -29.30 12.83 -24.69
C ALA A 18 -29.95 11.56 -24.15
N LYS A 19 -30.83 11.68 -23.15
CA LYS A 19 -31.49 10.53 -22.52
C LYS A 19 -32.72 10.02 -23.27
N PHE A 20 -33.50 10.90 -23.90
CA PHE A 20 -34.78 10.53 -24.52
C PHE A 20 -34.70 10.35 -26.04
N ALA A 21 -33.87 11.13 -26.74
CA ALA A 21 -33.84 11.13 -28.21
C ALA A 21 -32.74 10.26 -28.80
N PHE A 22 -31.61 10.07 -28.10
CA PHE A 22 -30.45 9.35 -28.66
C PHE A 22 -30.16 8.01 -27.98
N LEU A 23 -30.60 7.83 -26.74
CA LEU A 23 -30.27 6.65 -25.96
C LEU A 23 -31.42 5.64 -25.99
N LYS A 24 -31.23 4.54 -26.71
CA LYS A 24 -32.13 3.40 -26.68
C LYS A 24 -31.68 2.39 -25.63
N LYS A 25 -32.63 1.93 -24.81
CA LYS A 25 -32.37 0.94 -23.75
C LYS A 25 -32.98 -0.39 -24.17
N ASP A 26 -32.29 -1.09 -25.06
CA ASP A 26 -32.64 -2.47 -25.40
C ASP A 26 -31.92 -3.44 -24.46
N ALA A 27 -32.47 -4.65 -24.33
CA ALA A 27 -32.24 -5.63 -23.25
C ALA A 27 -30.76 -5.95 -22.94
N GLY A 28 -30.10 -5.09 -22.16
CA GLY A 28 -28.75 -5.29 -21.61
C GLY A 28 -27.66 -4.39 -22.19
N THR A 29 -27.90 -3.72 -23.31
CA THR A 29 -26.94 -2.82 -23.97
C THR A 29 -27.56 -1.45 -24.27
N ARG A 30 -26.83 -0.38 -23.94
CA ARG A 30 -27.23 1.01 -24.22
C ARG A 30 -26.68 1.39 -25.59
N ASP A 31 -27.51 1.31 -26.62
CA ASP A 31 -27.10 1.67 -27.99
C ASP A 31 -27.65 3.04 -28.41
N LEU A 32 -26.97 3.68 -29.35
CA LEU A 32 -27.29 5.00 -29.88
C LEU A 32 -28.14 4.87 -31.14
N ASP A 33 -29.41 5.24 -31.07
CA ASP A 33 -30.40 4.99 -32.14
C ASP A 33 -30.23 5.96 -33.34
N ASN A 34 -29.97 7.24 -33.07
CA ASN A 34 -29.89 8.30 -34.10
C ASN A 34 -28.55 9.05 -34.07
N ARG A 35 -27.49 8.40 -34.58
CA ARG A 35 -26.14 8.96 -34.61
C ARG A 35 -26.06 10.28 -35.41
N GLN A 36 -26.78 10.38 -36.52
CA GLN A 36 -26.79 11.58 -37.36
C GLN A 36 -27.44 12.78 -36.68
N GLY A 37 -28.56 12.57 -35.98
CA GLY A 37 -29.21 13.61 -35.18
C GLY A 37 -28.32 14.10 -34.03
N LEU A 38 -27.53 13.21 -33.42
CA LEU A 38 -26.57 13.57 -32.38
C LEU A 38 -25.48 14.49 -32.94
N PHE A 39 -24.89 14.15 -34.09
CA PHE A 39 -23.90 15.02 -34.74
C PHE A 39 -24.45 16.39 -35.10
N LEU A 40 -25.67 16.46 -35.66
CA LEU A 40 -26.31 17.73 -36.02
C LEU A 40 -26.59 18.58 -34.76
N LEU A 41 -27.07 17.96 -33.68
CA LEU A 41 -27.31 18.64 -32.41
C LEU A 41 -26.00 19.15 -31.78
N THR A 42 -24.95 18.33 -31.74
CA THR A 42 -23.65 18.74 -31.22
C THR A 42 -23.06 19.91 -32.03
N TYR A 43 -23.21 19.89 -33.35
CA TYR A 43 -22.79 20.99 -34.22
C TYR A 43 -23.57 22.28 -33.94
N LEU A 44 -24.89 22.21 -33.84
CA LEU A 44 -25.74 23.38 -33.56
C LEU A 44 -25.44 23.98 -32.17
N LEU A 45 -25.20 23.14 -31.16
CA LEU A 45 -24.95 23.57 -29.78
C LEU A 45 -23.49 23.85 -29.47
N PHE A 46 -22.59 23.74 -30.46
CA PHE A 46 -21.17 24.06 -30.32
C PHE A 46 -20.90 25.40 -29.61
N PRO A 47 -21.47 26.56 -30.03
CA PRO A 47 -21.18 27.85 -29.38
C PRO A 47 -21.67 27.91 -27.92
N VAL A 48 -22.79 27.25 -27.61
CA VAL A 48 -23.31 27.16 -26.23
C VAL A 48 -22.37 26.33 -25.37
N ASN A 49 -21.89 25.19 -25.89
CA ASN A 49 -20.94 24.32 -25.20
C ASN A 49 -19.59 25.00 -24.94
N VAL A 50 -19.12 25.83 -25.88
CA VAL A 50 -17.92 26.64 -25.68
C VAL A 50 -18.11 27.60 -24.50
N LEU A 51 -19.27 28.29 -24.42
CA LEU A 51 -19.54 29.23 -23.33
C LEU A 51 -19.69 28.51 -21.97
N VAL A 52 -20.35 27.35 -21.93
CA VAL A 52 -20.41 26.49 -20.75
C VAL A 52 -19.00 26.00 -20.36
N GLY A 53 -18.17 25.65 -21.34
CA GLY A 53 -16.77 25.25 -21.13
C GLY A 53 -15.94 26.36 -20.47
N VAL A 54 -16.13 27.61 -20.86
CA VAL A 54 -15.50 28.77 -20.21
C VAL A 54 -15.95 28.90 -18.75
N LEU A 55 -17.25 28.78 -18.47
CA LEU A 55 -17.78 28.83 -17.10
C LEU A 55 -17.22 27.71 -16.23
N LEU A 56 -17.18 26.47 -16.75
CA LEU A 56 -16.58 25.32 -16.07
C LEU A 56 -15.07 25.51 -15.87
N GLY A 57 -14.38 26.14 -16.81
CA GLY A 57 -12.97 26.50 -16.70
C GLY A 57 -12.71 27.48 -15.56
N VAL A 58 -13.50 28.55 -15.47
CA VAL A 58 -13.42 29.51 -14.34
C VAL A 58 -13.73 28.81 -13.02
N TRP A 59 -14.79 28.00 -12.98
CA TRP A 59 -15.17 27.23 -11.79
C TRP A 59 -14.07 26.26 -11.34
N ARG A 60 -13.39 25.60 -12.30
CA ARG A 60 -12.23 24.74 -12.03
C ARG A 60 -11.10 25.52 -11.38
N ILE A 61 -10.77 26.70 -11.88
CA ILE A 61 -9.72 27.56 -11.29
C ILE A 61 -10.09 27.94 -9.85
N VAL A 62 -11.35 28.31 -9.61
CA VAL A 62 -11.84 28.68 -8.27
C VAL A 62 -11.73 27.51 -7.30
N ILE A 63 -12.26 26.33 -7.63
CA ILE A 63 -12.19 25.16 -6.75
C ILE A 63 -10.74 24.73 -6.52
N THR A 64 -9.92 24.66 -7.57
CA THR A 64 -8.51 24.27 -7.44
C THR A 64 -7.77 25.27 -6.56
N GLY A 65 -7.98 26.57 -6.73
CA GLY A 65 -7.37 27.60 -5.89
C GLY A 65 -7.79 27.49 -4.42
N LEU A 66 -9.09 27.37 -4.14
CA LEU A 66 -9.61 27.20 -2.78
C LEU A 66 -9.07 25.93 -2.11
N PHE A 67 -9.07 24.81 -2.85
CA PHE A 67 -8.53 23.55 -2.36
C PHE A 67 -7.05 23.68 -1.99
N ASN A 68 -6.25 24.33 -2.83
CA ASN A 68 -4.83 24.56 -2.59
C ASN A 68 -4.60 25.45 -1.35
N ILE A 69 -5.39 26.52 -1.16
CA ILE A 69 -5.24 27.41 0.01
C ILE A 69 -5.59 26.68 1.31
N ILE A 70 -6.70 25.92 1.34
CA ILE A 70 -7.14 25.19 2.53
C ILE A 70 -6.13 24.10 2.92
N HIS A 71 -5.55 23.41 1.94
CA HIS A 71 -4.62 22.30 2.18
C HIS A 71 -3.15 22.73 2.21
N LEU A 72 -2.83 24.02 2.04
CA LEU A 72 -1.45 24.51 2.04
C LEU A 72 -0.69 24.20 3.33
N GLY A 73 -1.40 24.16 4.46
CA GLY A 73 -0.83 23.82 5.77
C GLY A 73 -0.72 22.31 6.05
N ARG A 74 -1.18 21.45 5.14
CA ARG A 74 -1.22 20.00 5.32
C ARG A 74 -0.15 19.33 4.46
N LEU A 75 0.76 18.61 5.12
CA LEU A 75 1.87 17.89 4.46
C LEU A 75 1.50 16.46 4.06
N ASP A 76 0.37 15.96 4.56
CA ASP A 76 -0.16 14.61 4.30
C ASP A 76 -0.73 14.44 2.89
N ILE A 77 -1.03 15.55 2.20
CA ILE A 77 -1.64 15.58 0.87
C ILE A 77 -0.69 16.32 -0.08
N SER A 78 -0.47 15.75 -1.28
CA SER A 78 0.22 16.49 -2.33
C SER A 78 -0.74 17.42 -3.06
N LEU A 79 -0.32 18.66 -3.25
CA LEU A 79 -1.05 19.67 -4.03
C LEU A 79 -0.89 19.49 -5.55
N LEU A 80 0.05 18.65 -5.95
CA LEU A 80 0.38 18.37 -7.34
C LEU A 80 -0.41 17.15 -7.88
N ASN A 81 -0.41 17.00 -9.20
CA ASN A 81 -1.01 15.82 -9.83
C ASN A 81 -0.26 14.53 -9.45
N ARG A 82 -0.95 13.38 -9.49
CA ARG A 82 -0.44 12.06 -9.10
C ARG A 82 0.90 11.68 -9.74
N GLY A 83 1.13 12.10 -10.99
CA GLY A 83 2.38 11.83 -11.71
C GLY A 83 3.57 12.69 -11.28
N VAL A 84 3.33 13.79 -10.57
CA VAL A 84 4.35 14.79 -10.19
C VAL A 84 4.34 15.09 -8.68
N GLU A 85 3.73 14.24 -7.86
CA GLU A 85 3.74 14.38 -6.39
C GLU A 85 5.18 14.44 -5.83
N SER A 86 6.12 13.76 -6.48
CA SER A 86 7.55 13.78 -6.14
C SER A 86 8.25 15.12 -6.36
N PHE A 87 7.57 16.13 -6.91
CA PHE A 87 8.09 17.50 -7.00
C PHE A 87 7.62 18.38 -5.86
N ASP A 88 6.60 17.96 -5.11
CA ASP A 88 6.10 18.69 -3.94
C ASP A 88 7.02 18.44 -2.73
N PRO A 89 7.80 19.43 -2.26
CA PRO A 89 8.74 19.24 -1.17
C PRO A 89 8.04 18.88 0.16
N GLY A 90 6.83 19.39 0.40
CA GLY A 90 6.09 19.14 1.63
C GLY A 90 5.68 17.67 1.73
N TYR A 91 5.01 17.18 0.69
CA TYR A 91 4.58 15.79 0.61
C TYR A 91 5.77 14.82 0.61
N ARG A 92 6.84 15.13 -0.11
CA ARG A 92 8.06 14.31 -0.10
C ARG A 92 8.64 14.16 1.29
N CYS A 93 8.79 15.25 2.04
CA CYS A 93 9.31 15.21 3.41
C CYS A 93 8.45 14.33 4.30
N TYR A 94 7.13 14.45 4.20
CA TYR A 94 6.17 13.63 4.95
C TYR A 94 6.32 12.13 4.63
N VAL A 95 6.39 11.76 3.35
CA VAL A 95 6.57 10.35 2.94
C VAL A 95 7.91 9.79 3.42
N HIS A 96 9.00 10.55 3.35
CA HIS A 96 10.30 10.09 3.83
C HIS A 96 10.31 9.95 5.36
N TYR A 97 9.71 10.89 6.08
CA TYR A 97 9.53 10.81 7.52
C TYR A 97 8.82 9.51 7.91
N LEU A 98 7.68 9.20 7.29
CA LEU A 98 6.94 7.96 7.55
C LEU A 98 7.75 6.70 7.26
N LYS A 99 8.50 6.69 6.15
CA LYS A 99 9.38 5.55 5.80
C LYS A 99 10.46 5.32 6.86
N ILE A 100 11.09 6.41 7.33
CA ILE A 100 12.11 6.33 8.37
C ILE A 100 11.49 5.85 9.68
N GLU A 101 10.34 6.42 10.08
CA GLU A 101 9.65 6.05 11.33
C GLU A 101 9.27 4.57 11.34
N VAL A 102 8.66 4.05 10.27
CA VAL A 102 8.31 2.64 10.13
C VAL A 102 9.56 1.75 10.15
N SER A 103 10.64 2.16 9.48
CA SER A 103 11.88 1.36 9.42
C SER A 103 12.56 1.24 10.79
N GLN A 104 12.55 2.30 11.60
CA GLN A 104 13.19 2.35 12.90
C GLN A 104 12.32 1.75 14.01
N SER A 105 11.00 1.93 13.91
CA SER A 105 10.09 1.68 15.02
C SER A 105 8.97 0.70 14.69
N HIS A 106 9.24 -0.24 13.78
CA HIS A 106 8.24 -1.21 13.33
C HIS A 106 7.54 -1.91 14.51
N PRO A 107 6.21 -1.76 14.68
CA PRO A 107 5.50 -2.21 15.89
C PRO A 107 5.61 -3.72 16.10
N VAL A 108 5.59 -4.50 15.02
CA VAL A 108 5.79 -5.97 15.09
C VAL A 108 7.20 -6.33 15.56
N MET A 109 8.23 -5.58 15.15
CA MET A 109 9.61 -5.84 15.60
C MET A 109 9.75 -5.48 17.08
N LYS A 110 9.20 -4.33 17.49
CA LYS A 110 9.17 -3.93 18.90
C LYS A 110 8.44 -4.95 19.78
N ALA A 111 7.29 -5.45 19.33
CA ALA A 111 6.54 -6.50 20.03
C ALA A 111 7.28 -7.84 20.05
N PHE A 112 7.96 -8.21 18.96
CA PHE A 112 8.79 -9.41 18.92
C PHE A 112 9.96 -9.32 19.90
N CYS A 113 10.70 -8.21 19.88
CA CYS A 113 11.77 -7.94 20.83
C CYS A 113 11.23 -7.91 22.27
N SER A 114 10.06 -7.31 22.53
CA SER A 114 9.50 -7.28 23.88
C SER A 114 9.13 -8.68 24.39
N VAL A 115 8.69 -9.60 23.54
CA VAL A 115 8.48 -11.01 23.91
C VAL A 115 9.82 -11.74 24.15
N LEU A 116 10.87 -11.43 23.40
CA LEU A 116 12.20 -12.02 23.59
C LEU A 116 12.93 -11.50 24.84
N LEU A 117 12.77 -10.22 25.15
CA LEU A 117 13.38 -9.54 26.30
C LEU A 117 12.58 -9.72 27.58
N GLN A 118 11.32 -10.13 27.49
CA GLN A 118 10.57 -10.53 28.68
C GLN A 118 11.37 -11.64 29.37
N PRO A 119 11.77 -11.44 30.65
CA PRO A 119 12.35 -12.54 31.40
C PRO A 119 11.35 -13.69 31.32
N PRO A 120 11.80 -14.97 31.28
CA PRO A 120 10.87 -16.07 31.38
C PRO A 120 10.05 -15.75 32.61
N ALA A 121 8.76 -15.47 32.42
CA ALA A 121 7.89 -15.14 33.52
C ALA A 121 8.18 -16.23 34.54
N TYR A 122 8.77 -15.83 35.66
CA TYR A 122 8.76 -16.65 36.83
C TYR A 122 7.26 -16.82 37.04
N GLU A 123 6.73 -17.95 36.57
CA GLU A 123 5.45 -18.51 36.95
C GLU A 123 5.54 -18.62 38.46
N GLY A 124 5.28 -17.48 39.09
CA GLY A 124 5.49 -17.25 40.48
C GLY A 124 4.17 -17.45 41.17
N THR A 125 4.15 -18.51 41.96
CA THR A 125 3.55 -18.50 43.30
C THR A 125 2.10 -18.99 43.38
N ALA A 126 1.95 -20.31 43.39
CA ALA A 126 1.18 -20.98 44.43
C ALA A 126 1.83 -22.34 44.76
N GLY A 127 2.70 -22.34 45.78
CA GLY A 127 3.16 -23.57 46.44
C GLY A 127 4.56 -24.03 46.08
N GLN A 128 5.58 -23.47 46.77
CA GLN A 128 6.68 -24.24 47.34
C GLN A 128 7.52 -23.32 48.23
N LYS A 129 6.93 -22.93 49.37
CA LYS A 129 7.73 -22.86 50.60
C LYS A 129 8.12 -24.31 50.93
N MET A 130 9.32 -24.48 51.49
CA MET A 130 9.85 -25.70 52.13
C MET A 130 10.74 -26.57 51.24
N SER A 131 12.05 -26.29 51.28
CA SER A 131 13.10 -27.24 51.69
C SER A 131 14.47 -26.71 51.27
N VAL A 132 15.16 -26.00 52.18
CA VAL A 132 16.53 -25.46 51.98
C VAL A 132 17.54 -26.30 52.77
N VAL A 133 17.44 -27.64 52.71
CA VAL A 133 18.37 -28.53 53.48
C VAL A 133 19.02 -29.62 52.62
N GLU A 134 18.89 -29.60 51.29
CA GLU A 134 19.41 -30.71 50.46
C GLU A 134 20.27 -30.24 49.27
N GLU A 135 21.29 -29.42 49.53
CA GLU A 135 22.15 -28.81 48.50
C GLU A 135 23.19 -29.74 47.83
N GLY A 136 23.24 -31.05 48.17
CA GLY A 136 24.29 -31.96 47.64
C GLY A 136 23.92 -32.81 46.41
N ILE A 137 22.66 -33.25 46.29
CA ILE A 137 22.21 -34.22 45.26
C ILE A 137 21.34 -33.54 44.18
N GLN A 138 20.90 -32.30 44.46
CA GLN A 138 19.90 -31.60 43.67
C GLN A 138 20.42 -31.06 42.33
N LEU A 139 21.72 -30.77 42.19
CA LEU A 139 22.31 -30.19 40.97
C LEU A 139 22.17 -31.10 39.74
N VAL A 140 22.44 -32.40 39.88
CA VAL A 140 22.33 -33.37 38.75
C VAL A 140 20.88 -33.65 38.38
N GLN A 141 19.96 -33.62 39.35
CA GLN A 141 18.54 -33.89 39.13
C GLN A 141 17.83 -32.65 38.55
N GLN A 142 18.26 -31.45 38.93
CA GLN A 142 17.82 -30.18 38.37
C GLN A 142 18.23 -30.06 36.90
N ASP A 143 19.45 -30.48 36.53
CA ASP A 143 19.90 -30.54 35.13
C ASP A 143 19.06 -31.50 34.26
N LYS A 144 18.75 -32.69 34.78
CA LYS A 144 17.88 -33.65 34.06
C LYS A 144 16.46 -33.10 33.89
N LYS A 145 15.90 -32.41 34.91
CA LYS A 145 14.59 -31.75 34.85
C LYS A 145 14.58 -30.59 33.84
N GLN A 146 15.62 -29.76 33.86
CA GLN A 146 15.81 -28.63 32.94
C GLN A 146 15.88 -29.12 31.48
N LYS A 147 16.59 -30.23 31.23
CA LYS A 147 16.74 -30.86 29.91
C LYS A 147 15.42 -31.44 29.39
N MET A 148 14.62 -32.09 30.26
CA MET A 148 13.29 -32.58 29.91
C MET A 148 12.32 -31.44 29.54
N ILE A 149 12.30 -30.36 30.31
CA ILE A 149 11.46 -29.18 30.03
C ILE A 149 11.87 -28.50 28.71
N SER A 150 13.18 -28.39 28.46
CA SER A 150 13.72 -27.87 27.19
C SER A 150 13.32 -28.74 25.99
N ASN A 151 13.39 -30.07 26.10
CA ASN A 151 12.96 -30.99 25.06
C ASN A 151 11.45 -30.92 24.78
N SER A 152 10.62 -30.82 25.83
CA SER A 152 9.16 -30.66 25.68
C SER A 152 8.79 -29.36 24.95
N ARG A 153 9.44 -28.25 25.29
CA ARG A 153 9.26 -26.96 24.59
C ARG A 153 9.65 -27.05 23.11
N ARG A 154 10.75 -27.74 22.78
CA ARG A 154 11.19 -27.97 21.40
C ARG A 154 10.20 -28.81 20.59
N ILE A 155 9.64 -29.86 21.19
CA ILE A 155 8.62 -30.70 20.53
C ILE A 155 7.37 -29.89 20.24
N ARG A 156 6.86 -29.12 21.23
CA ARG A 156 5.72 -28.22 21.01
C ARG A 156 5.99 -27.23 19.87
N GLY A 157 7.17 -26.59 19.85
CA GLY A 157 7.55 -25.67 18.78
C GLY A 157 7.53 -26.32 17.38
N ARG A 158 7.97 -27.59 17.26
CA ARG A 158 7.91 -28.33 15.99
C ARG A 158 6.47 -28.61 15.55
N TRP A 159 5.58 -28.97 16.48
CA TRP A 159 4.16 -29.17 16.17
C TRP A 159 3.48 -27.87 15.74
N TRP A 160 3.74 -26.75 16.43
CA TRP A 160 3.26 -25.43 16.03
C TRP A 160 3.76 -25.03 14.63
N LEU A 161 5.03 -25.33 14.31
CA LEU A 161 5.57 -25.08 12.98
C LEU A 161 4.83 -25.88 11.89
N VAL A 162 4.61 -27.18 12.12
CA VAL A 162 3.86 -28.03 11.17
C VAL A 162 2.45 -27.52 11.01
N PHE A 163 1.77 -27.19 12.11
CA PHE A 163 0.42 -26.61 12.09
C PHE A 163 0.35 -25.34 11.24
N THR A 164 1.30 -24.41 11.41
CA THR A 164 1.35 -23.18 10.61
C THR A 164 1.63 -23.45 9.14
N LEU A 165 2.52 -24.39 8.81
CA LEU A 165 2.87 -24.73 7.43
C LEU A 165 1.75 -25.46 6.68
N VAL A 166 0.99 -26.32 7.35
CA VAL A 166 -0.17 -26.99 6.76
C VAL A 166 -1.26 -25.99 6.40
N ASN A 167 -1.50 -25.00 7.26
CA ASN A 167 -2.50 -23.95 7.02
C ASN A 167 -2.04 -22.87 6.02
N ASN A 168 -0.73 -22.75 5.76
CA ASN A 168 -0.17 -21.72 4.88
C ASN A 168 0.82 -22.33 3.86
N PRO A 169 0.31 -22.92 2.76
CA PRO A 169 1.16 -23.65 1.80
C PRO A 169 2.19 -22.76 1.09
N SER A 170 1.90 -21.47 0.89
CA SER A 170 2.84 -20.51 0.29
C SER A 170 4.13 -20.34 1.09
N LEU A 171 4.05 -20.43 2.43
CA LEU A 171 5.20 -20.31 3.31
C LEU A 171 6.14 -21.52 3.21
N VAL A 172 5.66 -22.69 2.76
CA VAL A 172 6.49 -23.89 2.58
C VAL A 172 7.53 -23.65 1.48
N THR A 173 7.08 -23.10 0.34
CA THR A 173 7.95 -22.79 -0.80
C THR A 173 8.94 -21.67 -0.44
N SER A 174 8.46 -20.57 0.16
CA SER A 174 9.34 -19.49 0.62
C SER A 174 10.37 -19.98 1.63
N ARG A 175 9.98 -20.81 2.60
CA ARG A 175 10.90 -21.36 3.61
C ARG A 175 12.00 -22.22 2.98
N LYS A 176 11.67 -23.10 2.03
CA LYS A 176 12.67 -23.91 1.31
C LYS A 176 13.68 -23.02 0.58
N HIS A 177 13.20 -21.98 -0.11
CA HIS A 177 14.05 -21.04 -0.82
C HIS A 177 14.97 -20.25 0.14
N PHE A 178 14.42 -19.67 1.21
CA PHE A 178 15.23 -18.93 2.19
C PHE A 178 16.25 -19.82 2.92
N GLN A 179 15.91 -21.08 3.18
CA GLN A 179 16.85 -22.04 3.77
C GLN A 179 18.00 -22.37 2.82
N ALA A 180 17.69 -22.65 1.55
CA ALA A 180 18.72 -22.87 0.53
C ALA A 180 19.64 -21.64 0.38
N GLN A 181 19.05 -20.44 0.29
CA GLN A 181 19.81 -19.18 0.19
C GLN A 181 20.71 -18.93 1.42
N SER A 182 20.23 -19.24 2.63
CA SER A 182 21.05 -19.10 3.85
C SER A 182 22.23 -20.07 3.90
N SER A 183 22.04 -21.29 3.39
CA SER A 183 23.09 -22.31 3.32
C SER A 183 24.15 -21.92 2.30
N GLU A 184 23.74 -21.45 1.12
CA GLU A 184 24.63 -20.93 0.07
C GLU A 184 25.39 -19.68 0.53
N ALA A 185 24.73 -18.74 1.22
CA ALA A 185 25.38 -17.52 1.73
C ALA A 185 26.40 -17.81 2.83
N PHE A 186 26.14 -18.80 3.69
CA PHE A 186 27.09 -19.27 4.70
C PHE A 186 28.32 -19.93 4.08
N LEU A 187 28.12 -20.75 3.03
CA LEU A 187 29.21 -21.39 2.29
C LEU A 187 30.04 -20.39 1.47
N ASN A 188 29.40 -19.36 0.91
CA ASN A 188 30.05 -18.35 0.07
C ASN A 188 30.58 -17.14 0.86
N GLY A 189 30.57 -17.16 2.20
CA GLY A 189 31.19 -16.13 3.06
C GLY A 189 30.70 -14.69 2.85
N THR A 190 29.62 -14.48 2.11
CA THR A 190 29.19 -13.16 1.63
C THR A 190 27.89 -12.75 2.32
N LEU A 191 28.03 -12.10 3.48
CA LEU A 191 26.94 -11.36 4.10
C LEU A 191 26.76 -10.00 3.39
N ASN A 192 26.36 -10.01 2.12
CA ASN A 192 25.97 -8.78 1.42
C ASN A 192 24.45 -8.65 1.43
N ARG A 193 23.94 -7.93 2.45
CA ARG A 193 22.58 -7.42 2.46
C ARG A 193 22.49 -6.21 1.53
N THR A 194 22.35 -6.45 0.23
CA THR A 194 21.98 -5.39 -0.72
C THR A 194 20.47 -5.18 -0.64
N THR A 195 20.07 -4.16 0.10
CA THR A 195 18.76 -3.53 -0.03
C THR A 195 18.65 -3.07 -1.48
N LYS A 196 17.81 -3.74 -2.27
CA LYS A 196 17.55 -3.38 -3.67
C LYS A 196 16.70 -2.11 -3.67
N GLU A 197 17.36 -0.95 -3.59
CA GLU A 197 16.76 0.32 -3.98
C GLU A 197 16.49 0.27 -5.49
N SER A 198 15.21 0.38 -5.85
CA SER A 198 14.77 0.58 -7.23
C SER A 198 15.17 1.98 -7.67
N GLY A 199 16.38 2.11 -8.20
CA GLY A 199 16.88 3.29 -8.91
C GLY A 199 16.80 3.08 -10.41
N SER A 200 15.90 3.84 -11.04
CA SER A 200 16.01 4.44 -12.39
C SER A 200 17.16 3.96 -13.30
N GLU A 201 16.82 3.27 -14.38
CA GLU A 201 17.67 3.20 -15.58
C GLU A 201 17.60 4.52 -16.37
N PRO A 202 18.75 5.13 -16.75
CA PRO A 202 18.82 6.08 -17.83
C PRO A 202 19.24 5.43 -19.16
N GLU A 203 18.51 5.80 -20.21
CA GLU A 203 18.97 6.12 -21.57
C GLU A 203 19.75 5.08 -22.41
N LYS A 204 19.18 4.73 -23.57
CA LYS A 204 19.94 4.60 -24.82
C LYS A 204 19.19 5.23 -26.00
N THR A 205 19.67 6.39 -26.39
CA THR A 205 19.50 7.03 -27.69
C THR A 205 20.41 6.31 -28.69
N ASP A 206 19.84 5.61 -29.68
CA ASP A 206 20.60 5.13 -30.84
C ASP A 206 20.27 6.00 -32.06
N THR A 207 21.17 6.96 -32.29
CA THR A 207 21.33 7.68 -33.55
C THR A 207 21.96 6.72 -34.56
N LYS A 208 21.23 6.36 -35.63
CA LYS A 208 21.84 5.75 -36.82
C LYS A 208 21.70 6.71 -38.00
N SER A 209 22.82 7.32 -38.34
CA SER A 209 23.11 8.01 -39.59
C SER A 209 23.72 7.00 -40.58
N ASN A 210 23.46 7.20 -41.88
CA ASN A 210 24.10 6.59 -43.07
C ASN A 210 23.55 5.19 -43.44
N ASP A 211 23.18 4.83 -44.68
CA ASP A 211 23.65 5.22 -46.02
C ASP A 211 22.57 5.01 -47.13
N VAL A 212 22.77 5.74 -48.25
CA VAL A 212 22.15 5.71 -49.61
C VAL A 212 20.83 6.44 -49.84
#